data_AF-A0A5C6FYJ6-F1
#
_entry.id   AF-A0A5C6FYJ6-F1
#
_cell.length_a   1.000
_cell.length_b   1.000
_cell.length_c   1.000
_cell.angle_alpha   90.00
_cell.angle_beta   90.00
_cell.angle_gamma   90.00
#
_symmetry.space_group_name_H-M   'P 1'
#
loop_
_entity.id
_entity.type
_entity.pdbx_description
1 polymer ?
#
loop_
_entity_poly.entity_id
_entity_poly.type
_entity_poly.pdbx_seq_one_letter_code
_entity_poly.pdbx_strand_id
1 'polypeptide(L)'
;MNQCSIDALRRFWVTHPVVRNSRPVDARVGGAGIRMNRVTTDPIADESLIRRWRAGRIVMRCGRLEHIARRNGWIPVSVAQVWWQAKFARPDGDVCHLDFHSPRGMSGVLTLDYVLSGRGAKLSTVLGAGHVLNWVARSRGALVIVAHVSNASITAPVLRRLGWEPQGDGPSTSQWIRRFYDGYPPIPMDRYLNSGSGQS
;
A
#
# COMPACT_ATOMS: atom_id res chain seq x y z
N MET A 1 -21.04 15.44 1.60
CA MET A 1 -20.78 13.98 1.59
C MET A 1 -21.37 13.42 2.88
N ASN A 2 -22.45 12.63 2.80
CA ASN A 2 -23.31 12.34 3.96
C ASN A 2 -22.69 11.29 4.90
N GLN A 3 -22.95 11.43 6.20
CA GLN A 3 -22.57 10.52 7.30
C GLN A 3 -22.78 9.02 6.97
N CYS A 4 -23.77 8.72 6.12
CA CYS A 4 -24.11 7.38 5.65
C CYS A 4 -22.97 6.65 4.90
N SER A 5 -22.10 7.38 4.18
CA SER A 5 -20.96 6.78 3.48
C SER A 5 -19.78 6.45 4.42
N ILE A 6 -19.70 7.13 5.56
CA ILE A 6 -18.72 6.86 6.63
C ILE A 6 -19.17 5.65 7.45
N ASP A 7 -20.47 5.50 7.71
CA ASP A 7 -21.02 4.32 8.40
C ASP A 7 -20.96 3.04 7.55
N ALA A 8 -21.07 3.16 6.21
CA ALA A 8 -20.80 2.04 5.30
C ALA A 8 -19.34 1.57 5.36
N LEU A 9 -18.38 2.50 5.50
CA LEU A 9 -16.96 2.19 5.74
C LEU A 9 -16.71 1.56 7.12
N ARG A 10 -17.50 1.93 8.14
CA ARG A 10 -17.46 1.30 9.47
C ARG A 10 -18.03 -0.12 9.48
N ARG A 11 -19.11 -0.40 8.73
CA ARG A 11 -19.76 -1.73 8.70
C ARG A 11 -19.00 -2.78 7.88
N PHE A 12 -18.25 -2.38 6.84
CA PHE A 12 -17.55 -3.33 5.98
C PHE A 12 -16.35 -4.04 6.68
N TRP A 13 -15.92 -3.53 7.84
CA TRP A 13 -14.72 -4.00 8.55
C TRP A 13 -14.99 -4.77 9.87
N VAL A 14 -16.25 -5.09 10.20
CA VAL A 14 -16.61 -5.91 11.38
C VAL A 14 -16.53 -7.43 11.11
N THR A 15 -15.73 -7.85 10.13
CA THR A 15 -15.35 -9.26 10.00
C THR A 15 -13.84 -9.35 10.13
N HIS A 16 -13.37 -9.51 11.37
CA HIS A 16 -12.48 -10.58 11.85
C HIS A 16 -12.15 -10.29 13.33
N PRO A 17 -12.34 -11.25 14.25
CA PRO A 17 -12.06 -11.06 15.67
C PRO A 17 -10.55 -10.94 15.92
N VAL A 18 -10.21 -10.07 16.87
CA VAL A 18 -8.90 -10.01 17.52
C VAL A 18 -8.63 -11.36 18.17
N VAL A 19 -7.73 -12.17 17.59
CA VAL A 19 -7.22 -13.37 18.26
C VAL A 19 -6.01 -12.96 19.11
N ARG A 20 -6.21 -12.91 20.43
CA ARG A 20 -5.15 -12.91 21.44
C ARG A 20 -4.45 -14.28 21.43
N ASN A 21 -3.12 -14.26 21.45
CA ASN A 21 -2.14 -15.33 21.74
C ASN A 21 -2.64 -16.78 21.94
N SER A 22 -2.06 -17.76 21.22
CA SER A 22 -1.26 -18.88 21.80
C SER A 22 -0.86 -19.97 20.79
N ARG A 23 0.45 -20.28 20.76
CA ARG A 23 1.17 -21.52 20.37
C ARG A 23 1.27 -21.95 18.89
N PRO A 24 2.41 -22.53 18.47
CA PRO A 24 2.69 -22.91 17.09
C PRO A 24 2.07 -24.28 16.78
N VAL A 25 1.40 -24.40 15.64
CA VAL A 25 0.99 -25.69 15.07
C VAL A 25 1.46 -25.71 13.62
N ASP A 26 2.19 -26.77 13.30
CA ASP A 26 2.84 -27.08 12.03
C ASP A 26 1.93 -26.87 10.82
N ALA A 27 2.43 -26.11 9.83
CA ALA A 27 1.80 -26.01 8.51
C ALA A 27 2.74 -26.57 7.45
N ARG A 28 2.39 -27.77 6.96
CA ARG A 28 2.92 -28.34 5.72
C ARG A 28 2.72 -27.32 4.59
N VAL A 29 3.82 -26.97 3.93
CA VAL A 29 3.93 -25.88 2.96
C VAL A 29 3.53 -26.38 1.57
N GLY A 30 2.38 -25.91 1.08
CA GLY A 30 2.03 -25.88 -0.34
C GLY A 30 2.11 -24.43 -0.83
N GLY A 31 3.15 -24.09 -1.58
CA GLY A 31 3.43 -22.72 -2.03
C GLY A 31 2.47 -22.22 -3.10
N ALA A 32 1.59 -21.29 -2.75
CA ALA A 32 0.84 -20.48 -3.70
C ALA A 32 1.47 -19.08 -3.82
N GLY A 33 2.38 -18.91 -4.78
CA GLY A 33 2.97 -17.61 -5.10
C GLY A 33 1.91 -16.62 -5.62
N ILE A 34 2.01 -15.35 -5.20
CA ILE A 34 1.21 -14.26 -5.75
C ILE A 34 1.55 -14.12 -7.25
N ARG A 35 0.64 -14.50 -8.15
CA ARG A 35 0.84 -14.29 -9.60
C ARG A 35 0.65 -12.82 -9.95
N MET A 36 1.76 -12.16 -10.30
CA MET A 36 1.76 -10.88 -11.00
C MET A 36 1.58 -11.18 -12.50
N ASN A 37 0.57 -10.60 -13.14
CA ASN A 37 0.23 -10.94 -14.52
C ASN A 37 0.36 -9.77 -15.50
N ARG A 38 0.52 -8.54 -15.01
CA ARG A 38 0.85 -7.35 -15.80
C ARG A 38 1.74 -6.45 -14.97
N VAL A 39 2.77 -5.90 -15.59
CA VAL A 39 3.75 -5.01 -14.97
C VAL A 39 3.95 -3.82 -15.89
N THR A 40 4.12 -2.63 -15.33
CA THR A 40 4.50 -1.42 -16.07
C THR A 40 5.65 -0.71 -15.35
N THR A 41 6.63 -0.26 -16.12
CA THR A 41 7.75 0.59 -15.69
C THR A 41 7.52 2.06 -16.05
N ASP A 42 6.57 2.34 -16.95
CA ASP A 42 6.14 3.69 -17.32
C ASP A 42 4.65 3.89 -16.95
N PRO A 43 4.39 4.21 -15.68
CA PRO A 43 3.02 4.42 -15.21
C PRO A 43 2.34 5.64 -15.86
N ILE A 44 3.08 6.62 -16.38
CA ILE A 44 2.47 7.79 -17.03
C ILE A 44 1.86 7.39 -18.36
N ALA A 45 2.60 6.65 -19.19
CA ALA A 45 2.06 6.12 -20.44
C ALA A 45 0.91 5.12 -20.19
N ASP A 46 1.04 4.30 -19.14
CA ASP A 46 0.10 3.24 -18.80
C ASP A 46 -0.99 3.66 -17.79
N GLU A 47 -1.23 4.96 -17.59
CA GLU A 47 -2.16 5.46 -16.56
C GLU A 47 -3.57 4.85 -16.72
N SER A 48 -4.05 4.73 -17.97
CA SER A 48 -5.35 4.12 -18.29
C SER A 48 -5.45 2.63 -17.92
N LEU A 49 -4.32 1.90 -17.93
CA LEU A 49 -4.25 0.52 -17.48
C LEU A 49 -4.31 0.44 -15.96
N ILE A 50 -3.50 1.25 -15.27
CA ILE A 50 -3.42 1.30 -13.80
C ILE A 50 -4.78 1.72 -13.21
N ARG A 51 -5.48 2.65 -13.86
CA ARG A 51 -6.82 3.09 -13.45
C ARG A 51 -7.81 1.92 -13.30
N ARG A 52 -7.67 0.89 -14.15
CA ARG A 52 -8.54 -0.30 -14.18
C ARG A 52 -8.12 -1.39 -13.20
N TRP A 53 -6.91 -1.33 -12.64
CA TRP A 53 -6.42 -2.35 -11.73
C TRP A 53 -7.06 -2.20 -10.37
N ARG A 54 -7.79 -3.23 -9.93
CA ARG A 54 -8.38 -3.24 -8.59
C ARG A 54 -7.32 -3.38 -7.50
N ALA A 55 -6.26 -4.13 -7.76
CA ALA A 55 -5.18 -4.38 -6.82
C ALA A 55 -3.84 -4.34 -7.53
N GLY A 56 -2.81 -3.89 -6.83
CA GLY A 56 -1.47 -3.79 -7.37
C GLY A 56 -0.41 -3.69 -6.30
N ARG A 57 0.84 -3.75 -6.76
CA ARG A 57 2.05 -3.56 -5.98
C ARG A 57 2.89 -2.47 -6.62
N ILE A 58 3.37 -1.54 -5.81
CA ILE A 58 4.41 -0.59 -6.18
C ILE A 58 5.73 -1.15 -5.68
N VAL A 59 6.76 -1.15 -6.53
CA VAL A 59 8.13 -1.52 -6.15
C VAL A 59 9.03 -0.32 -6.41
N MET A 60 9.63 0.19 -5.34
CA MET A 60 10.63 1.24 -5.37
C MET A 60 12.00 0.65 -5.05
N ARG A 61 13.04 1.12 -5.74
CA ARG A 61 14.44 0.78 -5.48
C ARG A 61 15.33 2.00 -5.61
N CYS A 62 16.24 2.21 -4.67
CA CYS A 62 17.21 3.30 -4.70
C CYS A 62 16.57 4.68 -4.95
N GLY A 63 15.41 4.95 -4.35
CA GLY A 63 14.65 6.19 -4.55
C GLY A 63 13.94 6.33 -5.90
N ARG A 64 13.95 5.31 -6.77
CA ARG A 64 13.31 5.28 -8.09
C ARG A 64 12.18 4.25 -8.14
N LEU A 65 11.22 4.49 -9.03
CA LEU A 65 10.18 3.52 -9.34
C LEU A 65 10.79 2.42 -10.20
N GLU A 66 10.77 1.20 -9.69
CA GLU A 66 11.18 0.02 -10.45
C GLU A 66 10.04 -0.40 -11.37
N HIS A 67 8.84 -0.63 -10.80
CA HIS A 67 7.63 -0.94 -11.55
C HIS A 67 6.36 -0.87 -10.69
N ILE A 68 5.20 -0.88 -11.35
CA ILE A 68 3.89 -1.16 -10.75
C ILE A 68 3.36 -2.46 -11.37
N ALA A 69 3.03 -3.44 -10.52
CA ALA A 69 2.50 -4.72 -10.95
C ALA A 69 1.03 -4.87 -10.56
N ARG A 70 0.20 -5.39 -11.47
CA ARG A 70 -1.15 -5.84 -11.16
C ARG A 70 -1.09 -7.10 -10.31
N ARG A 71 -1.83 -7.11 -9.20
CA ARG A 71 -2.10 -8.33 -8.44
C ARG A 71 -3.41 -8.97 -8.89
N ASN A 72 -3.34 -10.23 -9.32
CA ASN A 72 -4.54 -11.01 -9.60
C ASN A 72 -5.07 -11.62 -8.31
N GLY A 73 -6.28 -11.21 -7.92
CA GLY A 73 -6.98 -11.74 -6.75
C GLY A 73 -6.73 -10.94 -5.47
N TRP A 74 -7.78 -10.86 -4.66
CA TRP A 74 -7.68 -10.51 -3.25
C TRP A 74 -7.35 -11.81 -2.53
N ILE A 75 -6.07 -12.08 -2.31
CA ILE A 75 -5.69 -13.13 -1.37
C ILE A 75 -5.67 -12.42 -0.02
N PRO A 76 -6.51 -12.81 0.97
CA PRO A 76 -6.34 -12.31 2.32
C PRO A 76 -4.94 -12.76 2.75
N VAL A 77 -3.99 -11.82 2.75
CA VAL A 77 -2.65 -12.12 3.21
C VAL A 77 -2.82 -12.36 4.70
N SER A 78 -2.70 -13.61 5.14
CA SER A 78 -2.81 -13.91 6.56
C SER A 78 -1.73 -13.13 7.30
N VAL A 79 -2.04 -12.61 8.49
CA VAL A 79 -1.05 -11.93 9.34
C VAL A 79 0.20 -12.82 9.53
N ALA A 80 0.04 -14.15 9.51
CA ALA A 80 1.12 -15.12 9.51
C ALA A 80 1.98 -15.08 8.24
N GLN A 81 1.40 -14.96 7.04
CA GLN A 81 2.15 -14.78 5.79
C GLN A 81 2.87 -13.42 5.74
N VAL A 82 2.21 -12.36 6.22
CA VAL A 82 2.82 -11.03 6.40
C VAL A 82 4.01 -11.11 7.34
N TRP A 83 3.84 -11.74 8.50
CA TRP A 83 4.88 -11.93 9.50
C TRP A 83 6.02 -12.79 8.98
N TRP A 84 5.72 -13.88 8.26
CA TRP A 84 6.73 -14.74 7.63
C TRP A 84 7.54 -13.99 6.57
N GLN A 85 6.89 -13.23 5.69
CA GLN A 85 7.58 -12.41 4.70
C GLN A 85 8.38 -11.27 5.35
N ALA A 86 7.84 -10.64 6.40
CA ALA A 86 8.53 -9.61 7.16
C ALA A 86 9.72 -10.15 7.96
N LYS A 87 9.74 -11.44 8.32
CA LYS A 87 10.80 -12.08 9.10
C LYS A 87 11.86 -12.76 8.23
N PHE A 88 11.47 -13.40 7.12
CA PHE A 88 12.35 -14.24 6.30
C PHE A 88 12.51 -13.79 4.84
N ALA A 89 11.72 -12.81 4.37
CA ALA A 89 11.74 -12.34 2.98
C ALA A 89 11.95 -10.82 2.85
N ARG A 90 12.56 -10.18 3.86
CA ARG A 90 12.97 -8.77 3.72
C ARG A 90 13.97 -8.69 2.57
N PRO A 91 13.70 -7.91 1.51
CA PRO A 91 14.67 -7.69 0.47
C PRO A 91 15.92 -7.06 1.09
N ASP A 92 17.09 -7.52 0.68
CA ASP A 92 18.31 -6.79 0.96
C ASP A 92 18.41 -5.54 0.06
N GLY A 93 19.08 -4.51 0.57
CA GLY A 93 19.28 -3.24 -0.12
C GLY A 93 18.18 -2.20 0.07
N ASP A 94 18.26 -1.14 -0.73
CA ASP A 94 17.39 0.03 -0.69
C ASP A 94 16.11 -0.21 -1.52
N VAL A 95 15.14 -0.93 -0.94
CA VAL A 95 13.91 -1.36 -1.60
C VAL A 95 12.69 -1.07 -0.74
N CYS A 96 11.57 -0.67 -1.36
CA CYS A 96 10.28 -0.55 -0.69
C CYS A 96 9.15 -1.08 -1.56
N HIS A 97 8.32 -1.97 -1.01
CA HIS A 97 7.11 -2.49 -1.66
C HIS A 97 5.87 -1.95 -0.94
N LEU A 98 4.88 -1.52 -1.73
CA LEU A 98 3.54 -1.20 -1.24
C LEU A 98 2.50 -2.04 -1.98
N ASP A 99 1.72 -2.82 -1.24
CA ASP A 99 0.55 -3.52 -1.78
C ASP A 99 -0.72 -2.71 -1.51
N PHE A 100 -1.54 -2.55 -2.53
CA PHE A 100 -2.79 -1.82 -2.43
C PHE A 100 -3.94 -2.54 -3.15
N HIS A 101 -5.17 -2.27 -2.71
CA HIS A 101 -6.37 -2.65 -3.44
C HIS A 101 -7.52 -1.65 -3.26
N SER A 102 -8.52 -1.69 -4.13
CA SER A 102 -9.82 -1.06 -3.87
C SER A 102 -10.87 -2.12 -3.58
N PRO A 103 -11.67 -1.94 -2.52
CA PRO A 103 -12.81 -2.81 -2.25
C PRO A 103 -13.79 -2.82 -3.43
N ARG A 104 -14.48 -3.95 -3.62
CA ARG A 104 -15.51 -4.05 -4.67
C ARG A 104 -16.63 -3.04 -4.38
N GLY A 105 -17.08 -2.33 -5.41
CA GLY A 105 -18.15 -1.33 -5.29
C GLY A 105 -17.74 0.01 -4.68
N MET A 106 -16.47 0.19 -4.26
CA MET A 106 -15.97 1.43 -3.65
C MET A 106 -14.77 1.98 -4.44
N SER A 107 -15.03 2.59 -5.60
CA SER A 107 -13.96 3.17 -6.45
C SER A 107 -13.27 4.38 -5.83
N GLY A 108 -13.96 5.10 -4.93
CA GLY A 108 -13.40 6.25 -4.21
C GLY A 108 -12.44 5.90 -3.07
N VAL A 109 -12.21 4.60 -2.80
CA VAL A 109 -11.40 4.13 -1.67
C VAL A 109 -10.24 3.28 -2.17
N LEU A 110 -9.06 3.57 -1.65
CA LEU A 110 -7.86 2.78 -1.83
C LEU A 110 -7.39 2.26 -0.46
N THR A 111 -7.14 0.97 -0.35
CA THR A 111 -6.60 0.34 0.85
C THR A 111 -5.11 0.09 0.64
N LEU A 112 -4.29 0.53 1.58
CA LEU A 112 -2.88 0.14 1.70
C LEU A 112 -2.80 -1.08 2.62
N ASP A 113 -2.58 -2.25 2.03
CA ASP A 113 -2.60 -3.52 2.73
C ASP A 113 -1.29 -3.82 3.43
N TYR A 114 -0.19 -3.54 2.75
CA TYR A 114 1.12 -3.97 3.20
C TYR A 114 2.23 -3.04 2.74
N VAL A 115 3.14 -2.76 3.66
CA VAL A 115 4.37 -2.00 3.43
C VAL A 115 5.53 -2.88 3.84
N LEU A 116 6.45 -3.14 2.91
CA LEU A 116 7.68 -3.86 3.17
C LEU A 116 8.86 -3.00 2.77
N SER A 117 9.72 -2.66 3.73
CA SER A 117 11.00 -2.01 3.48
C SER A 117 12.13 -3.03 3.60
N GLY A 118 13.06 -2.98 2.66
CA GLY A 118 14.30 -3.74 2.74
C GLY A 118 15.18 -3.29 3.91
N ARG A 119 16.18 -4.10 4.27
CA ARG A 119 17.07 -3.81 5.42
C ARG A 119 17.88 -2.53 5.23
N GLY A 120 18.18 -2.15 3.99
CA GLY A 120 18.91 -0.94 3.62
C GLY A 120 18.03 0.17 3.06
N ALA A 121 16.71 0.11 3.27
CA ALA A 121 15.76 1.07 2.72
C ALA A 121 16.04 2.49 3.25
N LYS A 122 16.31 3.41 2.33
CA LYS A 122 16.45 4.84 2.64
C LYS A 122 15.09 5.48 2.79
N LEU A 123 15.02 6.53 3.60
CA LEU A 123 13.79 7.31 3.77
C LEU A 123 13.27 7.85 2.42
N SER A 124 14.16 8.24 1.51
CA SER A 124 13.81 8.70 0.16
C SER A 124 13.02 7.66 -0.64
N THR A 125 13.35 6.38 -0.50
CA THR A 125 12.70 5.26 -1.20
C THR A 125 11.30 5.01 -0.64
N VAL A 126 11.16 5.07 0.68
CA VAL A 126 9.87 4.92 1.36
C VAL A 126 8.94 6.11 1.05
N LEU A 127 9.46 7.34 1.11
CA LEU A 127 8.70 8.54 0.74
C LEU A 127 8.30 8.54 -0.73
N GLY A 128 9.21 8.14 -1.62
CA GLY A 128 8.93 7.98 -3.04
C GLY A 128 7.82 6.96 -3.29
N ALA A 129 7.82 5.83 -2.57
CA ALA A 129 6.74 4.85 -2.64
C ALA A 129 5.38 5.48 -2.25
N GLY A 130 5.36 6.28 -1.18
CA GLY A 130 4.16 7.03 -0.76
C GLY A 130 3.69 8.05 -1.80
N HIS A 131 4.60 8.73 -2.49
CA HIS A 131 4.25 9.63 -3.59
C HIS A 131 3.66 8.89 -4.79
N VAL A 132 4.25 7.77 -5.19
CA VAL A 132 3.69 6.93 -6.27
C VAL A 132 2.32 6.38 -5.86
N LEU A 133 2.10 6.04 -4.59
CA LEU A 133 0.78 5.63 -4.10
C LEU A 133 -0.25 6.75 -4.21
N ASN A 134 0.12 8.00 -3.88
CA ASN A 134 -0.77 9.15 -4.11
C ASN A 134 -1.08 9.34 -5.60
N TRP A 135 -0.11 9.08 -6.49
CA TRP A 135 -0.33 9.17 -7.92
C TRP A 135 -1.29 8.09 -8.41
N VAL A 136 -1.17 6.86 -7.89
CA VAL A 136 -2.14 5.79 -8.14
C VAL A 136 -3.53 6.21 -7.65
N ALA A 137 -3.63 6.80 -6.46
CA ALA A 137 -4.89 7.32 -5.95
C ALA A 137 -5.49 8.39 -6.88
N ARG A 138 -4.67 9.33 -7.37
CA ARG A 138 -5.07 10.35 -8.34
C ARG A 138 -5.58 9.75 -9.64
N SER A 139 -4.79 8.87 -10.24
CA SER A 139 -5.11 8.20 -11.51
C SER A 139 -6.42 7.40 -11.44
N ARG A 140 -6.75 6.92 -10.24
CA ARG A 140 -7.96 6.13 -9.97
C ARG A 140 -9.15 6.99 -9.50
N GLY A 141 -8.95 8.28 -9.23
CA GLY A 141 -9.97 9.14 -8.63
C GLY A 141 -10.34 8.70 -7.21
N ALA A 142 -9.42 8.07 -6.47
CA ALA A 142 -9.66 7.68 -5.09
C ALA A 142 -9.65 8.93 -4.19
N LEU A 143 -10.74 9.14 -3.47
CA LEU A 143 -10.92 10.27 -2.55
C LEU A 143 -10.16 10.06 -1.24
N VAL A 144 -9.80 8.81 -0.94
CA VAL A 144 -9.20 8.43 0.32
C VAL A 144 -8.34 7.18 0.22
N ILE A 145 -7.23 7.16 0.96
CA ILE A 145 -6.46 5.95 1.25
C ILE A 145 -6.69 5.56 2.71
N VAL A 146 -6.93 4.28 2.97
CA VAL A 146 -7.02 3.71 4.32
C VAL A 146 -5.85 2.75 4.54
N ALA A 147 -5.29 2.74 5.75
CA ALA A 147 -4.20 1.85 6.11
C ALA A 147 -4.37 1.34 7.54
N HIS A 148 -3.97 0.10 7.77
CA HIS A 148 -3.79 -0.45 9.11
C HIS A 148 -2.29 -0.54 9.43
N VAL A 149 -1.83 0.29 10.35
CA VAL A 149 -0.43 0.36 10.79
C VAL A 149 -0.28 -0.47 12.06
N SER A 150 0.37 -1.63 11.95
CA SER A 150 0.64 -2.53 13.08
C SER A 150 2.12 -2.56 13.51
N ASN A 151 2.95 -1.69 12.95
CA ASN A 151 4.38 -1.64 13.23
C ASN A 151 4.71 -0.46 14.16
N ALA A 152 5.26 -0.76 15.34
CA ALA A 152 5.67 0.23 16.32
C ALA A 152 6.77 1.19 15.83
N SER A 153 7.51 0.86 14.77
CA SER A 153 8.54 1.76 14.21
C SER A 153 7.96 2.95 13.44
N ILE A 154 6.67 2.92 13.08
CA ILE A 154 5.99 4.03 12.40
C ILE A 154 5.20 4.81 13.44
N THR A 155 5.68 6.00 13.79
CA THR A 155 5.08 6.82 14.84
C THR A 155 3.99 7.75 14.30
N ALA A 156 3.01 8.06 15.15
CA ALA A 156 1.91 8.97 14.82
C ALA A 156 2.37 10.35 14.30
N PRO A 157 3.41 11.01 14.85
CA PRO A 157 3.89 12.29 14.33
C PRO A 157 4.42 12.19 12.89
N VAL A 158 5.10 11.08 12.54
CA VAL A 158 5.59 10.85 11.17
C VAL A 158 4.42 10.70 10.21
N LEU A 159 3.42 9.90 10.57
CA LEU A 159 2.22 9.72 9.74
C LEU A 159 1.47 11.04 9.51
N ARG A 160 1.29 11.84 10.56
CA ARG A 160 0.66 13.17 10.46
C ARG A 160 1.42 14.12 9.53
N ARG A 161 2.76 14.15 9.64
CA ARG A 161 3.61 14.95 8.72
C ARG A 161 3.48 14.50 7.25
N LEU A 162 3.16 13.23 7.02
CA LEU A 162 2.93 12.67 5.69
C LEU A 162 1.49 12.83 5.20
N GLY A 163 0.66 13.56 5.95
CA GLY A 163 -0.73 13.85 5.61
C GLY A 163 -1.71 12.72 5.96
N TRP A 164 -1.32 11.81 6.85
CA TRP A 164 -2.23 10.79 7.39
C TRP A 164 -2.88 11.26 8.68
N GLU A 165 -4.16 10.96 8.81
CA GLU A 165 -4.98 11.24 9.98
C GLU A 165 -5.33 9.92 10.68
N PRO A 166 -5.36 9.89 12.02
CA PRO A 166 -5.88 8.74 12.74
C PRO A 166 -7.39 8.60 12.50
N GLN A 167 -7.86 7.40 12.21
CA GLN A 167 -9.29 7.09 12.13
C GLN A 167 -9.78 6.71 13.53
N GLY A 168 -10.00 7.71 14.38
CA GLY A 168 -10.53 7.58 15.74
C GLY A 168 -9.76 8.40 16.78
N ASP A 169 -10.38 8.60 17.95
CA ASP A 169 -9.92 9.57 18.97
C ASP A 169 -8.96 8.99 20.01
N GLY A 170 -8.52 7.74 19.83
CA GLY A 170 -7.66 7.04 20.78
C GLY A 170 -6.15 7.26 20.55
N PRO A 171 -5.32 7.23 21.60
CA PRO A 171 -3.86 7.41 21.51
C PRO A 171 -3.12 6.27 20.78
N SER A 172 -3.82 5.19 20.41
CA SER A 172 -3.27 4.00 19.74
C SER A 172 -4.22 3.50 18.64
N THR A 173 -4.67 4.38 17.75
CA THR A 173 -5.39 3.93 16.55
C THR A 173 -4.40 3.30 15.57
N SER A 174 -4.58 2.01 15.31
CA SER A 174 -3.87 1.32 14.23
C SER A 174 -4.44 1.68 12.86
N GLN A 175 -5.57 2.39 12.80
CA GLN A 175 -6.24 2.77 11.56
C GLN A 175 -5.92 4.22 11.19
N TRP A 176 -5.42 4.40 9.97
CA TRP A 176 -4.99 5.68 9.44
C TRP A 176 -5.64 5.94 8.10
N ILE A 177 -5.95 7.20 7.84
CA ILE A 177 -6.65 7.64 6.66
C ILE A 177 -5.93 8.83 6.03
N ARG A 178 -5.78 8.84 4.71
CA ARG A 178 -5.27 9.96 3.95
C ARG A 178 -6.35 10.44 3.00
N ARG A 179 -6.80 11.68 3.17
CA ARG A 179 -7.91 12.26 2.40
C ARG A 179 -7.37 13.11 1.24
N PHE A 180 -8.14 13.18 0.17
CA PHE A 180 -7.85 14.00 -1.02
C PHE A 180 -9.03 14.89 -1.40
N TYR A 181 -9.83 15.32 -0.41
CA TYR A 181 -11.01 16.15 -0.65
C TYR A 181 -10.65 17.53 -1.20
N ASP A 182 -9.51 18.07 -0.79
CA ASP A 182 -8.96 19.35 -1.27
C ASP A 182 -8.05 19.17 -2.49
N GLY A 183 -8.13 18.00 -3.14
CA GLY A 183 -7.26 17.61 -4.24
C GLY A 183 -6.04 16.79 -3.80
N TYR A 184 -5.21 16.45 -4.77
CA TYR A 184 -3.99 15.66 -4.56
C TYR A 184 -2.79 16.58 -4.35
N PRO A 185 -1.87 16.26 -3.43
CA PRO A 185 -0.62 16.99 -3.30
C PRO A 185 0.16 16.92 -4.63
N PRO A 186 1.08 17.87 -4.92
CA PRO A 186 1.98 17.76 -6.05
C PRO A 186 2.73 16.43 -6.04
N ILE A 187 2.72 15.72 -7.17
CA ILE A 187 3.33 14.39 -7.28
C ILE A 187 4.40 14.45 -8.37
N PRO A 188 5.68 14.65 -8.00
CA PRO A 188 6.77 14.77 -8.96
C PRO A 188 7.13 13.39 -9.50
N MET A 189 6.29 12.83 -10.37
CA MET A 189 6.51 11.50 -10.94
C MET A 189 7.80 11.44 -11.74
N ASP A 190 8.15 12.52 -12.43
CA ASP A 190 9.43 12.74 -13.12
C ASP A 190 10.65 12.44 -12.24
N ARG A 191 10.58 12.73 -10.95
CA ARG A 191 11.64 12.40 -9.98
C ARG A 191 11.84 10.90 -9.79
N TYR A 192 10.79 10.10 -9.95
CA TYR A 192 10.80 8.67 -9.64
C TYR A 192 10.96 7.81 -10.89
N LEU A 193 10.53 8.29 -12.04
CA LEU A 193 10.72 7.60 -13.29
C LEU A 193 12.22 7.56 -13.64
N ASN A 194 12.61 6.45 -14.27
CA ASN A 194 13.93 6.35 -14.87
C ASN A 194 13.92 7.19 -16.15
N SER A 195 14.45 8.41 -16.11
CA SER A 195 14.57 9.28 -17.28
C SER A 195 15.61 8.81 -18.31
N GLY A 196 16.11 7.58 -18.22
CA GLY A 196 17.17 7.09 -19.07
C GLY A 196 17.76 5.78 -18.56
N SER A 197 17.25 4.68 -19.09
CA SER A 197 18.09 3.56 -19.49
C SER A 197 17.68 3.18 -20.92
N GLY A 198 17.95 4.09 -21.84
CA GLY A 198 18.35 3.65 -23.16
C GLY A 198 19.69 2.93 -23.02
N GLN A 199 19.85 1.88 -23.84
CA GLN A 199 21.08 1.15 -24.17
C GLN A 199 21.47 0.07 -23.15
N SER A 200 21.48 -1.20 -23.54
CA SER A 200 22.50 -1.76 -24.44
C SER A 200 21.96 -2.84 -25.38
#